data_AF-A0A1A8G030-F1
#
_entry.id   AF-A0A1A8G030-F1
#
_cell.length_a   1.000
_cell.length_b   1.000
_cell.length_c   1.000
_cell.angle_alpha   90.00
_cell.angle_beta   90.00
_cell.angle_gamma   90.00
#
_symmetry.space_group_name_H-M   'P 1'
#
loop_
_entity.id
_entity.type
_entity.pdbx_description
1 polymer ?
#
loop_
_entity_poly.entity_id
_entity_poly.type
_entity_poly.pdbx_seq_one_letter_code
_entity_poly.pdbx_strand_id
1 'polypeptide(L)'
;AFESDLAAHQDRVEQIAAIAQELNELDYYDSPSVNARCQRICDQWDSLGALSQKRNEALQRTEKLLETIDQLYLEFAKRAAPFNNWMEGAMEDLQDTFIVHTIEEIQGLSTAHEQFKATLPEADKERMAILGIHNEIAKIVQTYHVNMAGTNPYTTINPQEINAKWDKVRQLVPQRDQALIEEHARQQNNERLRRQFATQANIIGPWIQNKMQEIGRISIEMHGTLEDQLTHLRQYEKSIVNYKPKIDQLEGDHQLIQEALIFDNKHTNYTMEHIRVGWEQLLTTIARTINEIENQILTRDAKGISQEQLNEFRASFNHFDRKRTGIMDADDFKTCLISMGYNLVKP
;
A
#
# COMPACT_ATOMS: atom_id res chain seq x y z
N ALA A 1 48.33 38.97 -29.17
CA ALA A 1 49.60 38.73 -29.92
C ALA A 1 49.62 39.53 -31.21
N PHE A 2 48.75 39.24 -32.19
CA PHE A 2 48.67 39.98 -33.46
C PHE A 2 48.51 41.50 -33.28
N GLU A 3 47.59 41.97 -32.45
CA GLU A 3 47.40 43.42 -32.21
C GLU A 3 48.61 44.11 -31.58
N SER A 4 49.37 43.39 -30.75
CA SER A 4 50.61 43.90 -30.15
C SER A 4 51.74 44.02 -31.19
N ASP A 5 51.85 43.04 -32.08
CA ASP A 5 52.77 43.06 -33.22
C ASP A 5 52.39 44.16 -34.23
N LEU A 6 51.10 44.33 -34.51
CA LEU A 6 50.58 45.42 -35.33
C LEU A 6 50.93 46.78 -34.72
N ALA A 7 50.72 46.96 -33.41
CA ALA A 7 51.09 48.19 -32.71
C ALA A 7 52.61 48.46 -32.74
N ALA A 8 53.45 47.43 -32.60
CA ALA A 8 54.91 47.58 -32.68
C ALA A 8 55.42 48.03 -34.06
N HIS A 9 54.62 47.83 -35.11
CA HIS A 9 54.94 48.26 -36.47
C HIS A 9 54.36 49.64 -36.84
N GLN A 10 53.61 50.28 -35.94
CA GLN A 10 53.04 51.63 -36.12
C GLN A 10 54.14 52.68 -36.36
N ASP A 11 55.15 52.74 -35.48
CA ASP A 11 56.27 53.67 -35.59
C ASP A 11 56.99 53.59 -36.94
N ARG A 12 57.08 52.37 -37.52
CA ARG A 12 57.72 52.15 -38.82
C ARG A 12 56.90 52.77 -39.96
N VAL A 13 55.57 52.70 -39.89
CA VAL A 13 54.68 53.32 -40.89
C VAL A 13 54.75 54.84 -40.77
N GLU A 14 54.78 55.37 -39.54
CA GLU A 14 54.95 56.80 -39.28
C GLU A 14 56.28 57.34 -39.78
N GLN A 15 57.38 56.60 -39.58
CA GLN A 15 58.70 56.95 -40.12
C GLN A 15 58.72 56.96 -41.65
N ILE A 16 58.08 55.98 -42.32
CA ILE A 16 57.98 55.95 -43.79
C ILE A 16 57.24 57.19 -44.30
N ALA A 17 56.15 57.59 -43.63
CA ALA A 17 55.39 58.79 -43.97
C ALA A 17 56.19 60.08 -43.74
N ALA A 18 56.91 60.19 -42.62
CA ALA A 18 57.76 61.34 -42.31
C ALA A 18 58.91 61.51 -43.32
N ILE A 19 59.61 60.42 -43.66
CA ILE A 19 60.68 60.45 -44.66
C ILE A 19 60.14 60.80 -46.05
N ALA A 20 58.95 60.30 -46.42
CA ALA A 20 58.29 60.68 -47.67
C ALA A 20 57.94 62.18 -47.71
N GLN A 21 57.54 62.77 -46.58
CA GLN A 21 57.29 64.20 -46.47
C GLN A 21 58.57 65.03 -46.61
N GLU A 22 59.66 64.65 -45.94
CA GLU A 22 60.97 65.32 -46.08
C GLU A 22 61.49 65.26 -47.53
N LEU A 23 61.31 64.13 -48.23
CA LEU A 23 61.64 63.99 -49.65
C LEU A 23 60.83 64.94 -50.55
N ASN A 24 59.59 65.26 -50.19
CA ASN A 24 58.80 66.28 -50.89
C ASN A 24 59.34 67.68 -50.64
N GLU A 25 59.72 68.01 -49.40
CA GLU A 25 60.24 69.33 -49.03
C GLU A 25 61.60 69.65 -49.68
N LEU A 26 62.37 68.61 -50.04
CA LEU A 26 63.66 68.71 -50.73
C LEU A 26 63.54 68.65 -52.27
N ASP A 27 62.33 68.70 -52.84
CA ASP A 27 62.05 68.63 -54.28
C ASP A 27 62.71 67.40 -54.97
N TYR A 28 62.67 66.23 -54.32
CA TYR A 28 63.22 65.01 -54.90
C TYR A 28 62.54 64.63 -56.23
N TYR A 29 63.33 64.22 -57.22
CA TYR A 29 62.87 64.09 -58.62
C TYR A 29 61.76 63.04 -58.84
N ASP A 30 61.66 62.00 -58.00
CA ASP A 30 60.66 60.93 -58.09
C ASP A 30 59.68 60.92 -56.90
N SER A 31 59.51 62.07 -56.23
CA SER A 31 58.54 62.25 -55.16
C SER A 31 57.11 61.79 -55.49
N PRO A 32 56.58 61.96 -56.73
CA PRO A 32 55.24 61.46 -57.07
C PRO A 32 55.07 59.95 -56.92
N SER A 33 56.09 59.16 -57.31
CA SER A 33 56.07 57.69 -57.20
C SER A 33 56.19 57.23 -55.74
N VAL A 34 57.07 57.88 -54.97
CA VAL A 34 57.24 57.63 -53.53
C VAL A 34 55.95 57.94 -52.78
N ASN A 35 55.31 59.09 -53.04
CA ASN A 35 54.03 59.46 -52.43
C ASN A 35 52.92 58.47 -52.77
N ALA A 36 52.80 58.08 -54.05
CA ALA A 36 51.79 57.09 -54.45
C ALA A 36 52.00 55.73 -53.75
N ARG A 37 53.26 55.33 -53.51
CA ARG A 37 53.57 54.11 -52.76
C ARG A 37 53.33 54.27 -51.26
N CYS A 38 53.70 55.40 -50.66
CA CYS A 38 53.45 55.72 -49.26
C CYS A 38 51.94 55.73 -48.97
N GLN A 39 51.15 56.38 -49.81
CA GLN A 39 49.69 56.41 -49.70
C GLN A 39 49.10 55.00 -49.70
N ARG A 40 49.51 54.13 -50.64
CA ARG A 40 49.05 52.73 -50.66
C ARG A 40 49.40 51.97 -49.39
N ILE A 41 50.57 52.22 -48.79
CA ILE A 41 50.98 51.59 -47.53
C ILE A 41 50.09 52.09 -46.39
N CYS A 42 49.83 53.39 -46.29
CA CYS A 42 48.93 53.97 -45.30
C CYS A 42 47.50 53.46 -45.46
N ASP A 43 46.94 53.45 -46.68
CA ASP A 43 45.58 52.96 -46.96
C ASP A 43 45.44 51.47 -46.57
N GLN A 44 46.45 50.65 -46.90
CA GLN A 44 46.47 49.24 -46.50
C GLN A 44 46.60 49.06 -44.99
N TRP A 45 47.39 49.91 -44.33
CA TRP A 45 47.57 49.90 -42.88
C TRP A 45 46.28 50.25 -42.15
N ASP A 46 45.59 51.29 -42.58
CA ASP A 46 44.29 51.70 -42.04
C ASP A 46 43.23 50.60 -42.24
N SER A 47 43.18 50.01 -43.45
CA SER A 47 42.30 48.88 -43.74
C SER A 47 42.64 47.66 -42.88
N LEU A 48 43.91 47.37 -42.64
CA LEU A 48 44.35 46.26 -41.81
C LEU A 48 43.96 46.48 -40.34
N GLY A 49 44.12 47.69 -39.83
CA GLY A 49 43.67 48.10 -38.50
C GLY A 49 42.16 47.91 -38.33
N ALA A 50 41.37 48.42 -39.27
CA ALA A 50 39.90 48.28 -39.26
C ALA A 50 39.45 46.82 -39.34
N LEU A 51 40.09 45.99 -40.17
CA LEU A 51 39.81 44.56 -40.26
C LEU A 51 40.21 43.81 -38.98
N SER A 52 41.33 44.18 -38.35
CA SER A 52 41.78 43.61 -37.07
C SER A 52 40.77 43.91 -35.97
N GLN A 53 40.33 45.16 -35.85
CA GLN A 53 39.32 45.56 -34.87
C GLN A 53 37.99 44.80 -35.09
N LYS A 54 37.49 44.76 -36.33
CA LYS A 54 36.27 44.01 -36.68
C LYS A 54 36.39 42.52 -36.36
N ARG A 55 37.57 41.93 -36.57
CA ARG A 55 37.85 40.54 -36.21
C ARG A 55 37.84 40.36 -34.69
N ASN A 56 38.47 41.25 -33.93
CA ASN A 56 38.50 41.18 -32.47
C ASN A 56 37.09 41.27 -31.87
N GLU A 57 36.28 42.24 -32.33
CA GLU A 57 34.87 42.39 -31.92
C GLU A 57 34.05 41.12 -32.24
N ALA A 58 34.26 40.51 -33.41
CA ALA A 58 33.60 39.26 -33.78
C ALA A 58 34.03 38.09 -32.87
N LEU A 59 35.33 37.97 -32.57
CA LEU A 59 35.85 36.92 -31.69
C LEU A 59 35.31 37.06 -30.27
N GLN A 60 35.34 38.26 -29.68
CA GLN A 60 34.79 38.52 -28.35
C GLN A 60 33.28 38.24 -28.29
N ARG A 61 32.54 38.58 -29.34
CA ARG A 61 31.11 38.26 -29.43
C ARG A 61 30.87 36.76 -29.47
N THR A 62 31.63 36.02 -30.28
CA THR A 62 31.51 34.56 -30.37
C THR A 62 31.93 33.87 -29.07
N GLU A 63 33.02 34.32 -28.44
CA GLU A 63 33.48 33.83 -27.13
C GLU A 63 32.38 33.97 -26.09
N LYS A 64 31.81 35.17 -25.92
CA LYS A 64 30.73 35.41 -24.97
C LYS A 64 29.49 34.54 -25.22
N LEU A 65 29.14 34.30 -26.49
CA LEU A 65 28.04 33.41 -26.85
C LEU A 65 28.35 31.96 -26.44
N LEU A 66 29.56 31.49 -26.69
CA LEU A 66 29.98 30.13 -26.31
C LEU A 66 30.01 29.97 -24.78
N GLU A 67 30.52 30.94 -24.04
CA GLU A 67 30.49 30.95 -22.57
C GLU A 67 29.06 30.90 -22.03
N THR A 68 28.14 31.66 -22.64
CA THR A 68 26.73 31.65 -22.24
C THR A 68 26.11 30.28 -22.47
N ILE A 69 26.36 29.66 -23.62
CA ILE A 69 25.81 28.34 -23.93
C ILE A 69 26.41 27.27 -23.00
N ASP A 70 27.71 27.33 -22.74
CA ASP A 70 28.40 26.40 -21.83
C ASP A 70 27.79 26.45 -20.42
N GLN A 71 27.55 27.67 -19.90
CA GLN A 71 26.92 27.88 -18.60
C GLN A 71 25.49 27.30 -18.55
N LEU A 72 24.71 27.49 -19.61
CA LEU A 72 23.36 26.91 -19.72
C LEU A 72 23.40 25.38 -19.81
N TYR A 73 24.37 24.80 -20.53
CA TYR A 73 24.56 23.35 -20.56
C TYR A 73 24.89 22.79 -19.18
N LEU A 74 25.76 23.46 -18.43
CA LEU A 74 26.10 23.09 -17.07
C LEU A 74 24.89 23.19 -16.13
N GLU A 75 24.09 24.25 -16.24
CA GLU A 75 22.86 24.42 -15.45
C GLU A 75 21.85 23.30 -15.76
N PHE A 76 21.63 23.00 -17.04
CA PHE A 76 20.78 21.88 -17.44
C PHE A 76 21.27 20.57 -16.81
N ALA A 77 22.56 20.26 -16.90
CA ALA A 77 23.12 19.03 -16.35
C ALA A 77 22.93 18.92 -14.84
N LYS A 78 23.15 20.01 -14.11
CA LYS A 78 22.97 20.08 -12.65
C LYS A 78 21.54 19.82 -12.21
N ARG A 79 20.54 20.27 -12.97
CA ARG A 79 19.12 20.09 -12.64
C ARG A 79 18.56 18.78 -13.16
N ALA A 80 18.95 18.38 -14.37
CA ALA A 80 18.50 17.14 -15.00
C ALA A 80 18.92 15.89 -14.22
N ALA A 81 20.11 15.86 -13.63
CA ALA A 81 20.59 14.71 -12.88
C ALA A 81 19.71 14.33 -11.66
N PRO A 82 19.47 15.21 -10.67
CA PRO A 82 18.59 14.89 -9.55
C PRO A 82 17.13 14.68 -9.99
N PHE A 83 16.65 15.43 -10.99
CA PHE A 83 15.30 15.25 -11.51
C PHE A 83 15.12 13.87 -12.17
N ASN A 84 16.14 13.39 -12.90
CA ASN A 84 16.15 12.06 -13.48
C ASN A 84 16.11 10.97 -12.40
N ASN A 85 16.91 11.11 -11.35
CA ASN A 85 16.92 10.16 -10.24
C ASN A 85 15.57 10.14 -9.50
N TRP A 86 14.95 11.32 -9.32
CA TRP A 86 13.61 11.41 -8.75
C TRP A 86 12.58 10.68 -9.62
N MET A 87 12.62 10.82 -10.95
CA MET A 87 11.72 10.09 -11.85
C MET A 87 11.95 8.57 -11.78
N GLU A 88 13.20 8.12 -11.67
CA GLU A 88 13.52 6.70 -11.53
C GLU A 88 12.97 6.12 -10.22
N GLY A 89 13.20 6.80 -9.08
CA GLY A 89 12.63 6.40 -7.80
C GLY A 89 11.10 6.43 -7.81
N ALA A 90 10.49 7.45 -8.40
CA ALA A 90 9.04 7.53 -8.54
C ALA A 90 8.47 6.36 -9.38
N MET A 91 9.14 5.96 -10.46
CA MET A 91 8.71 4.80 -11.25
C MET A 91 8.82 3.51 -10.43
N GLU A 92 9.90 3.32 -9.66
CA GLU A 92 10.08 2.17 -8.77
C GLU A 92 8.98 2.10 -7.71
N ASP A 93 8.74 3.19 -6.98
CA ASP A 93 7.72 3.28 -5.93
C ASP A 93 6.30 3.02 -6.47
N LEU A 94 5.98 3.52 -7.67
CA LEU A 94 4.67 3.31 -8.29
C LEU A 94 4.46 1.85 -8.72
N GLN A 95 5.53 1.15 -9.07
CA GLN A 95 5.51 -0.26 -9.50
C GLN A 95 5.73 -1.25 -8.36
N ASP A 96 6.04 -0.77 -7.15
CA ASP A 96 6.31 -1.62 -6.00
C ASP A 96 5.12 -2.51 -5.64
N THR A 97 5.38 -3.79 -5.35
CA THR A 97 4.33 -4.74 -5.00
C THR A 97 4.09 -4.69 -3.50
N PHE A 98 2.85 -4.41 -3.09
CA PHE A 98 2.48 -4.31 -1.67
C PHE A 98 1.58 -5.47 -1.24
N ILE A 99 1.72 -5.86 0.03
CA ILE A 99 0.86 -6.84 0.70
C ILE A 99 0.32 -6.17 1.96
N VAL A 100 -1.01 -6.18 2.10
CA VAL A 100 -1.71 -5.59 3.25
C VAL A 100 -2.73 -6.57 3.78
N HIS A 101 -2.99 -6.52 5.09
CA HIS A 101 -3.89 -7.42 5.80
C HIS A 101 -5.01 -6.67 6.54
N THR A 102 -4.91 -5.34 6.60
CA THR A 102 -5.85 -4.47 7.30
C THR A 102 -6.27 -3.25 6.47
N ILE A 103 -7.43 -2.68 6.82
CA ILE A 103 -7.92 -1.42 6.22
C ILE A 103 -6.98 -0.25 6.54
N GLU A 104 -6.39 -0.22 7.73
CA GLU A 104 -5.50 0.86 8.17
C GLU A 104 -4.21 0.92 7.34
N GLU A 105 -3.62 -0.24 7.03
CA GLU A 105 -2.42 -0.32 6.18
C GLU A 105 -2.68 0.22 4.76
N ILE A 106 -3.79 -0.20 4.12
CA ILE A 106 -4.12 0.28 2.77
C ILE A 106 -4.52 1.77 2.76
N GLN A 107 -5.13 2.27 3.83
CA GLN A 107 -5.38 3.72 4.00
C GLN A 107 -4.07 4.50 4.15
N GLY A 108 -3.08 3.95 4.85
CA GLY A 108 -1.73 4.51 4.95
C GLY A 108 -1.07 4.63 3.57
N LEU A 109 -1.09 3.55 2.78
CA LEU A 109 -0.56 3.55 1.41
C LEU A 109 -1.30 4.53 0.49
N SER A 110 -2.62 4.59 0.59
CA SER A 110 -3.43 5.55 -0.17
C SER A 110 -3.07 7.00 0.19
N THR A 111 -2.89 7.29 1.47
CA THR A 111 -2.50 8.63 1.94
C THR A 111 -1.11 9.01 1.44
N ALA A 112 -0.15 8.08 1.49
CA ALA A 112 1.19 8.30 0.95
C ALA A 112 1.15 8.58 -0.56
N HIS A 113 0.31 7.85 -1.30
CA HIS A 113 0.12 8.08 -2.73
C HIS A 113 -0.51 9.44 -3.03
N GLU A 114 -1.49 9.89 -2.25
CA GLU A 114 -2.05 11.24 -2.38
C GLU A 114 -1.02 12.33 -2.10
N GLN A 115 -0.17 12.15 -1.08
CA GLN A 115 0.94 13.08 -0.81
C GLN A 115 1.94 13.12 -1.96
N PHE A 116 2.28 11.97 -2.54
CA PHE A 116 3.11 11.90 -3.74
C PHE A 116 2.46 12.65 -4.91
N LYS A 117 1.17 12.42 -5.19
CA LYS A 117 0.43 13.13 -6.26
C LYS A 117 0.44 14.64 -6.07
N ALA A 118 0.40 15.12 -4.83
CA ALA A 118 0.50 16.54 -4.51
C ALA A 118 1.86 17.17 -4.89
N THR A 119 2.93 16.37 -5.03
CA THR A 119 4.25 16.84 -5.50
C THR A 119 4.36 16.95 -7.02
N LEU A 120 3.50 16.26 -7.79
CA LEU A 120 3.57 16.21 -9.25
C LEU A 120 3.47 17.59 -9.93
N PRO A 121 2.63 18.55 -9.49
CA PRO A 121 2.58 19.87 -10.10
C PRO A 121 3.92 20.63 -9.96
N GLU A 122 4.60 20.48 -8.83
CA GLU A 122 5.90 21.12 -8.62
C GLU A 122 7.00 20.43 -9.44
N ALA A 123 6.95 19.09 -9.53
CA ALA A 123 7.84 18.33 -10.40
C ALA A 123 7.66 18.70 -11.89
N ASP A 124 6.43 18.98 -12.35
CA ASP A 124 6.20 19.43 -13.73
C ASP A 124 6.75 20.84 -13.97
N LYS A 125 6.69 21.74 -12.98
CA LYS A 125 7.36 23.05 -13.08
C LYS A 125 8.87 22.90 -13.21
N GLU A 126 9.48 22.01 -12.43
CA GLU A 126 10.91 21.72 -12.53
C GLU A 126 11.26 21.17 -13.92
N ARG A 127 10.45 20.24 -14.45
CA ARG A 127 10.57 19.75 -15.83
C ARG A 127 10.51 20.89 -16.85
N MET A 128 9.51 21.77 -16.75
CA MET A 128 9.37 22.93 -17.65
C MET A 128 10.58 23.85 -17.60
N ALA A 129 11.12 24.10 -16.40
CA ALA A 129 12.29 24.94 -16.25
C ALA A 129 13.55 24.29 -16.85
N ILE A 130 13.76 22.98 -16.65
CA ILE A 130 14.86 22.22 -17.26
C ILE A 130 14.77 22.25 -18.80
N LEU A 131 13.58 22.00 -19.35
CA LEU A 131 13.36 22.05 -20.80
C LEU A 131 13.49 23.48 -21.35
N GLY A 132 13.11 24.49 -20.55
CA GLY A 132 13.29 25.90 -20.86
C GLY A 132 14.75 26.26 -21.14
N ILE A 133 15.67 25.79 -20.28
CA ILE A 133 17.12 25.99 -20.47
C ILE A 133 17.59 25.39 -21.80
N HIS A 134 17.17 24.17 -22.12
CA HIS A 134 17.52 23.54 -23.39
C HIS A 134 16.97 24.31 -24.60
N ASN A 135 15.73 24.79 -24.52
CA ASN A 135 15.11 25.59 -25.58
C ASN A 135 15.83 26.93 -25.79
N GLU A 136 16.32 27.55 -24.72
CA GLU A 136 17.10 28.78 -24.80
C GLU A 136 18.44 28.55 -25.52
N ILE A 137 19.14 27.46 -25.20
CA ILE A 137 20.36 27.05 -25.92
C ILE A 137 20.07 26.87 -27.42
N ALA A 138 19.02 26.12 -27.76
CA ALA A 138 18.63 25.88 -29.14
C ALA A 138 18.32 27.21 -29.89
N LYS A 139 17.64 28.15 -29.21
CA LYS A 139 17.33 29.48 -29.75
C LYS A 139 18.60 30.31 -30.00
N ILE A 140 19.56 30.30 -29.08
CA ILE A 140 20.84 31.02 -29.24
C ILE A 140 21.60 30.46 -30.44
N VAL A 141 21.75 29.14 -30.51
CA VAL A 141 22.45 28.45 -31.61
C VAL A 141 21.80 28.77 -32.97
N GLN A 142 20.47 28.71 -33.05
CA GLN A 142 19.72 29.03 -34.27
C GLN A 142 19.83 30.51 -34.67
N THR A 143 19.78 31.42 -33.70
CA THR A 143 19.78 32.87 -33.97
C THR A 143 21.15 33.34 -34.46
N TYR A 144 22.23 32.88 -33.81
CA TYR A 144 23.59 33.34 -34.07
C TYR A 144 24.39 32.42 -35.00
N HIS A 145 23.78 31.35 -35.52
CA HIS A 145 24.40 30.39 -36.44
C HIS A 145 25.76 29.88 -35.96
N VAL A 146 25.87 29.63 -34.65
CA VAL A 146 27.08 29.14 -34.03
C VAL A 146 27.22 27.65 -34.34
N ASN A 147 28.29 27.27 -35.05
CA ASN A 147 28.60 25.86 -35.33
C ASN A 147 29.07 25.18 -34.04
N MET A 148 28.13 24.64 -33.27
CA MET A 148 28.42 23.73 -32.17
C MET A 148 28.19 22.29 -32.62
N ALA A 149 29.23 21.47 -32.52
CA ALA A 149 29.09 20.02 -32.58
C ALA A 149 28.20 19.62 -31.40
N GLY A 150 26.97 19.23 -31.72
CA GLY A 150 25.87 19.10 -30.77
C GLY A 150 26.10 18.04 -29.70
N THR A 151 25.25 18.14 -28.67
CA THR A 151 25.17 17.42 -27.38
C THR A 151 25.87 18.12 -26.21
N ASN A 152 25.23 18.00 -25.04
CA ASN A 152 25.70 18.60 -23.79
C ASN A 152 26.92 17.81 -23.29
N PRO A 153 28.08 18.45 -23.04
CA PRO A 153 29.28 17.75 -22.59
C PRO A 153 29.22 17.30 -21.12
N TYR A 154 28.28 17.84 -20.33
CA TYR A 154 28.22 17.64 -18.88
C TYR A 154 27.23 16.55 -18.44
N THR A 155 26.41 16.02 -19.34
CA THR A 155 25.45 14.96 -19.02
C THR A 155 25.09 14.13 -20.26
N THR A 156 24.79 12.86 -20.05
CA THR A 156 24.23 11.97 -21.08
C THR A 156 22.71 12.09 -21.20
N ILE A 157 22.06 12.71 -20.22
CA ILE A 157 20.59 12.83 -20.17
C ILE A 157 20.14 13.83 -21.21
N ASN A 158 19.25 13.41 -22.11
CA ASN A 158 18.67 14.29 -23.11
C ASN A 158 17.24 14.73 -22.77
N PRO A 159 16.76 15.86 -23.33
CA PRO A 159 15.39 16.35 -23.09
C PRO A 159 14.28 15.36 -23.50
N GLN A 160 14.53 14.51 -24.50
CA GLN A 160 13.57 13.53 -24.99
C GLN A 160 13.37 12.40 -23.97
N GLU A 161 14.45 11.92 -23.35
CA GLU A 161 14.44 10.94 -22.27
C GLU A 161 13.73 11.48 -21.03
N ILE A 162 13.94 12.75 -20.67
CA ILE A 162 13.22 13.40 -19.57
C ILE A 162 11.72 13.37 -19.83
N ASN A 163 11.27 13.76 -21.02
CA ASN A 163 9.85 13.71 -21.38
C ASN A 163 9.31 12.28 -21.39
N ALA A 164 10.05 11.33 -21.96
CA ALA A 164 9.62 9.93 -22.00
C ALA A 164 9.49 9.32 -20.59
N LYS A 165 10.42 9.63 -19.67
CA LYS A 165 10.32 9.19 -18.27
C LYS A 165 9.16 9.87 -17.55
N TRP A 166 8.97 11.17 -17.77
CA TRP A 166 7.84 11.91 -17.22
C TRP A 166 6.49 11.32 -17.65
N ASP A 167 6.33 11.01 -18.94
CA ASP A 167 5.10 10.41 -19.47
C ASP A 167 4.85 9.02 -18.86
N LYS A 168 5.91 8.21 -18.64
CA LYS A 168 5.80 6.94 -17.91
C LYS A 168 5.33 7.14 -16.47
N VAL A 169 5.91 8.08 -15.73
CA VAL A 169 5.46 8.41 -14.36
C VAL A 169 3.98 8.81 -14.39
N ARG A 170 3.56 9.69 -15.30
CA ARG A 170 2.15 10.10 -15.43
C ARG A 170 1.22 8.95 -15.79
N GLN A 171 1.70 7.96 -16.55
CA GLN A 171 0.92 6.77 -16.90
C GLN A 171 0.79 5.79 -15.72
N LEU A 172 1.83 5.68 -14.89
CA LEU A 172 1.86 4.78 -13.73
C LEU A 172 1.00 5.29 -12.57
N VAL A 173 0.87 6.60 -12.39
CA VAL A 173 0.03 7.22 -11.34
C VAL A 173 -1.41 6.66 -11.32
N PRO A 174 -2.20 6.74 -12.41
CA PRO A 174 -3.57 6.21 -12.40
C PRO A 174 -3.63 4.68 -12.29
N GLN A 175 -2.59 3.95 -12.71
CA GLN A 175 -2.53 2.50 -12.50
C GLN A 175 -2.35 2.17 -11.03
N ARG A 176 -1.51 2.94 -10.33
CA ARG A 176 -1.32 2.83 -8.88
C ARG A 176 -2.58 3.21 -8.12
N ASP A 177 -3.28 4.28 -8.51
CA ASP A 177 -4.59 4.65 -7.96
C ASP A 177 -5.57 3.47 -8.06
N GLN A 178 -5.69 2.86 -9.24
CA GLN A 178 -6.60 1.74 -9.46
C GLN A 178 -6.24 0.52 -8.60
N ALA A 179 -4.95 0.16 -8.51
CA ALA A 179 -4.49 -0.94 -7.68
C ALA A 179 -4.79 -0.71 -6.18
N LEU A 180 -4.61 0.52 -5.69
CA LEU A 180 -4.93 0.88 -4.31
C LEU A 180 -6.45 0.84 -4.04
N ILE A 181 -7.28 1.27 -5.00
CA ILE A 181 -8.75 1.21 -4.91
C ILE A 181 -9.23 -0.24 -4.84
N GLU A 182 -8.73 -1.11 -5.72
CA GLU A 182 -9.07 -2.53 -5.76
C GLU A 182 -8.69 -3.21 -4.45
N GLU A 183 -7.49 -2.95 -3.94
CA GLU A 183 -7.04 -3.49 -2.68
C GLU A 183 -7.89 -2.98 -1.50
N HIS A 184 -8.21 -1.68 -1.49
CA HIS A 184 -9.04 -1.10 -0.45
C HIS A 184 -10.44 -1.74 -0.43
N ALA A 185 -11.04 -1.95 -1.61
CA ALA A 185 -12.32 -2.64 -1.75
C ALA A 185 -12.23 -4.09 -1.25
N ARG A 186 -11.13 -4.79 -1.54
CA ARG A 186 -10.85 -6.14 -1.03
C ARG A 186 -10.79 -6.16 0.49
N GLN A 187 -10.03 -5.25 1.12
CA GLN A 187 -9.91 -5.17 2.57
C GLN A 187 -11.22 -4.79 3.26
N GLN A 188 -12.03 -3.90 2.65
CA GLN A 188 -13.37 -3.60 3.14
C GLN A 188 -14.30 -4.81 3.09
N ASN A 189 -14.26 -5.58 1.99
CA ASN A 189 -15.03 -6.81 1.88
C ASN A 189 -14.59 -7.83 2.94
N ASN A 190 -13.28 -7.98 3.15
CA ASN A 190 -12.73 -8.89 4.16
C ASN A 190 -13.20 -8.53 5.58
N GLU A 191 -13.15 -7.25 5.95
CA GLU A 191 -13.68 -6.78 7.24
C GLU A 191 -15.19 -7.00 7.38
N ARG A 192 -15.95 -6.81 6.29
CA ARG A 192 -17.40 -7.11 6.27
C ARG A 192 -17.66 -8.59 6.56
N LEU A 193 -16.94 -9.49 5.89
CA LEU A 193 -17.06 -10.94 6.12
C LEU A 193 -16.71 -11.31 7.57
N ARG A 194 -15.61 -10.78 8.11
CA ARG A 194 -15.22 -10.98 9.52
C ARG A 194 -16.34 -10.57 10.48
N ARG A 195 -16.93 -9.38 10.28
CA ARG A 195 -18.03 -8.89 11.13
C ARG A 195 -19.31 -9.71 10.97
N GLN A 196 -19.64 -10.13 9.76
CA GLN A 196 -20.84 -10.92 9.49
C GLN A 196 -20.78 -12.26 10.23
N PHE A 197 -19.67 -13.00 10.05
CA PHE A 197 -19.43 -14.24 10.78
C PHE A 197 -19.46 -14.03 12.29
N ALA A 198 -18.74 -13.02 12.79
CA ALA A 198 -18.67 -12.74 14.22
C ALA A 198 -20.03 -12.40 14.83
N THR A 199 -20.85 -11.61 14.12
CA THR A 199 -22.20 -11.25 14.57
C THR A 199 -23.07 -12.49 14.78
N GLN A 200 -23.02 -13.43 13.82
CA GLN A 200 -23.78 -14.67 13.92
C GLN A 200 -23.19 -15.61 15.00
N ALA A 201 -21.87 -15.80 15.01
CA ALA A 201 -21.19 -16.68 15.96
C ALA A 201 -21.39 -16.23 17.42
N ASN A 202 -21.36 -14.93 17.69
CA ASN A 202 -21.58 -14.35 19.02
C ASN A 202 -23.02 -14.53 19.53
N ILE A 203 -23.98 -14.84 18.66
CA ILE A 203 -25.35 -15.20 19.03
C ILE A 203 -25.49 -16.72 19.17
N ILE A 204 -24.93 -17.47 18.22
CA ILE A 204 -25.04 -18.93 18.15
C ILE A 204 -24.29 -19.60 19.31
N GLY A 205 -23.06 -19.17 19.61
CA GLY A 205 -22.23 -19.76 20.67
C GLY A 205 -22.93 -19.78 22.04
N PRO A 206 -23.39 -18.62 22.57
CA PRO A 206 -24.15 -18.57 23.82
C PRO A 206 -25.47 -19.33 23.76
N TRP A 207 -26.15 -19.35 22.60
CA TRP A 207 -27.39 -20.12 22.44
C TRP A 207 -27.16 -21.63 22.62
N ILE A 208 -26.07 -22.18 22.04
CA ILE A 208 -25.67 -23.58 22.22
C ILE A 208 -25.37 -23.86 23.69
N GLN A 209 -24.58 -22.98 24.33
CA GLN A 209 -24.22 -23.13 25.74
C GLN A 209 -25.46 -23.12 26.66
N ASN A 210 -26.39 -22.20 26.44
CA ASN A 210 -27.63 -22.11 27.22
C ASN A 210 -28.49 -23.36 27.02
N LYS A 211 -28.66 -23.84 25.78
CA LYS A 211 -29.42 -25.07 25.51
C LYS A 211 -28.78 -26.31 26.14
N MET A 212 -27.46 -26.42 26.09
CA MET A 212 -26.73 -27.49 26.80
C MET A 212 -27.00 -27.48 28.30
N GLN A 213 -27.00 -26.29 28.93
CA GLN A 213 -27.30 -26.17 30.36
C GLN A 213 -28.76 -26.52 30.69
N GLU A 214 -29.72 -26.10 29.87
CA GLU A 214 -31.14 -26.41 30.07
C GLU A 214 -31.41 -27.93 29.99
N ILE A 215 -30.80 -28.63 29.03
CA ILE A 215 -30.91 -30.10 28.92
C ILE A 215 -30.26 -30.78 30.13
N GLY A 216 -29.11 -30.27 30.57
CA GLY A 216 -28.44 -30.75 31.78
C GLY A 216 -29.31 -30.61 33.04
N ARG A 217 -30.02 -29.48 33.18
CA ARG A 217 -30.94 -29.25 34.31
C ARG A 217 -32.12 -30.21 34.33
N ILE A 218 -32.73 -30.55 33.18
CA ILE A 218 -33.82 -31.54 33.14
C ILE A 218 -33.36 -32.89 33.69
N SER A 219 -32.14 -33.28 33.37
CA SER A 219 -31.56 -34.56 33.81
C SER A 219 -31.30 -34.59 35.32
N ILE A 220 -30.94 -33.45 35.92
CA ILE A 220 -30.52 -33.34 37.33
C ILE A 220 -31.69 -33.00 38.25
N GLU A 221 -32.56 -32.06 37.84
CA GLU A 221 -33.57 -31.50 38.74
C GLU A 221 -34.76 -32.45 38.94
N MET A 222 -34.89 -33.54 38.15
CA MET A 222 -35.84 -34.65 38.31
C MET A 222 -37.30 -34.27 38.68
N HIS A 223 -37.71 -33.03 38.43
CA HIS A 223 -39.03 -32.52 38.75
C HIS A 223 -40.05 -32.93 37.67
N GLY A 224 -41.28 -33.20 38.09
CA GLY A 224 -42.36 -33.65 37.20
C GLY A 224 -42.32 -35.14 36.86
N THR A 225 -43.28 -35.58 36.04
CA THR A 225 -43.34 -36.97 35.57
C THR A 225 -42.28 -37.22 34.50
N LEU A 226 -41.95 -38.49 34.23
CA LEU A 226 -41.02 -38.83 33.15
C LEU A 226 -41.58 -38.39 31.78
N GLU A 227 -42.91 -38.43 31.64
CA GLU A 227 -43.66 -37.99 30.47
C GLU A 227 -43.54 -36.48 30.25
N ASP A 228 -43.61 -35.67 31.32
CA ASP A 228 -43.41 -34.22 31.23
C ASP A 228 -41.98 -33.88 30.80
N GLN A 229 -41.00 -34.56 31.39
CA GLN A 229 -39.58 -34.40 31.05
C GLN A 229 -39.32 -34.76 29.59
N LEU A 230 -39.86 -35.90 29.13
CA LEU A 230 -39.76 -36.32 27.73
C LEU A 230 -40.41 -35.29 26.80
N THR A 231 -41.58 -34.76 27.17
CA THR A 231 -42.27 -33.72 26.40
C THR A 231 -41.43 -32.45 26.26
N HIS A 232 -40.79 -32.00 27.35
CA HIS A 232 -39.89 -30.84 27.31
C HIS A 232 -38.65 -31.10 26.45
N LEU A 233 -38.04 -32.29 26.55
CA LEU A 233 -36.88 -32.66 25.73
C LEU A 233 -37.24 -32.71 24.24
N ARG A 234 -38.41 -33.26 23.87
CA ARG A 234 -38.90 -33.25 22.48
C ARG A 234 -39.19 -31.82 21.97
N GLN A 235 -39.62 -30.91 22.83
CA GLN A 235 -39.75 -29.49 22.48
C GLN A 235 -38.37 -28.84 22.22
N TYR A 236 -37.38 -29.14 23.05
CA TYR A 236 -36.01 -28.67 22.82
C TYR A 236 -35.39 -29.27 21.55
N GLU A 237 -35.57 -30.56 21.29
CA GLU A 237 -35.17 -31.21 20.04
C GLU A 237 -35.76 -30.47 18.83
N LYS A 238 -37.06 -30.18 18.85
CA LYS A 238 -37.72 -29.40 17.78
C LYS A 238 -37.14 -27.98 17.67
N SER A 239 -36.86 -27.31 18.79
CA SER A 239 -36.21 -26.01 18.79
C SER A 239 -34.80 -26.05 18.19
N ILE A 240 -34.04 -27.12 18.44
CA ILE A 240 -32.70 -27.32 17.89
C ILE A 240 -32.77 -27.55 16.39
N VAL A 241 -33.64 -28.45 15.93
CA VAL A 241 -33.85 -28.69 14.48
C VAL A 241 -34.22 -27.39 13.75
N ASN A 242 -35.10 -26.57 14.34
CA ASN A 242 -35.49 -25.28 13.76
C ASN A 242 -34.35 -24.25 13.72
N TYR A 243 -33.31 -24.40 14.54
CA TYR A 243 -32.17 -23.49 14.59
C TYR A 243 -31.07 -23.87 13.58
N LYS A 244 -31.10 -25.09 13.03
CA LYS A 244 -30.15 -25.63 12.05
C LYS A 244 -29.85 -24.68 10.87
N PRO A 245 -30.83 -23.99 10.24
CA PRO A 245 -30.54 -23.08 9.13
C PRO A 245 -29.57 -21.94 9.47
N LYS A 246 -29.51 -21.50 10.74
CA LYS A 246 -28.56 -20.47 11.18
C LYS A 246 -27.12 -21.02 11.28
N ILE A 247 -26.97 -22.28 11.66
CA ILE A 247 -25.68 -22.97 11.63
C ILE A 247 -25.19 -23.11 10.19
N ASP A 248 -26.09 -23.48 9.28
CA ASP A 248 -25.78 -23.62 7.85
C ASP A 248 -25.42 -22.27 7.21
N GLN A 249 -26.09 -21.19 7.62
CA GLN A 249 -25.72 -19.84 7.20
C GLN A 249 -24.33 -19.46 7.71
N LEU A 250 -24.00 -19.74 8.98
CA LEU A 250 -22.67 -19.46 9.53
C LEU A 250 -21.57 -20.26 8.82
N GLU A 251 -21.86 -21.52 8.46
CA GLU A 251 -20.97 -22.37 7.68
C GLU A 251 -20.69 -21.75 6.29
N GLY A 252 -21.73 -21.23 5.61
CA GLY A 252 -21.57 -20.49 4.37
C GLY A 252 -20.75 -19.21 4.52
N ASP A 253 -20.98 -18.44 5.59
CA ASP A 253 -20.17 -17.25 5.89
C ASP A 253 -18.70 -17.61 6.15
N HIS A 254 -18.45 -18.74 6.81
CA HIS A 254 -17.09 -19.26 7.04
C HIS A 254 -16.41 -19.68 5.74
N GLN A 255 -17.13 -20.33 4.83
CA GLN A 255 -16.60 -20.70 3.52
C GLN A 255 -16.13 -19.47 2.74
N LEU A 256 -16.93 -18.39 2.72
CA LEU A 256 -16.55 -17.12 2.07
C LEU A 256 -15.29 -16.50 2.69
N ILE A 257 -15.12 -16.60 4.01
CA ILE A 257 -13.90 -16.16 4.72
C ILE A 257 -12.68 -16.98 4.28
N GLN A 258 -12.81 -18.29 4.17
CA GLN A 258 -11.73 -19.18 3.73
C GLN A 258 -11.35 -18.95 2.26
N GLU A 259 -12.32 -18.78 1.37
CA GLU A 259 -12.11 -18.46 -0.04
C GLU A 259 -11.42 -17.09 -0.21
N ALA A 260 -11.68 -16.15 0.69
CA ALA A 260 -10.99 -14.86 0.77
C ALA A 260 -9.62 -14.91 1.47
N LEU A 261 -9.15 -16.09 1.89
CA LEU A 261 -7.88 -16.33 2.59
C LEU A 261 -7.73 -15.54 3.90
N ILE A 262 -8.84 -15.37 4.63
CA ILE A 262 -8.87 -14.69 5.91
C ILE A 262 -8.80 -15.74 7.03
N PHE A 263 -7.79 -15.65 7.90
CA PHE A 263 -7.56 -16.63 8.96
C PHE A 263 -7.74 -16.07 10.37
N ASP A 264 -7.95 -14.75 10.48
CA ASP A 264 -8.12 -14.04 11.74
C ASP A 264 -9.49 -13.36 11.80
N ASN A 265 -10.06 -13.31 13.01
CA ASN A 265 -11.26 -12.54 13.26
C ASN A 265 -11.24 -11.94 14.67
N LYS A 266 -10.89 -10.64 14.75
CA LYS A 266 -10.85 -9.89 16.01
C LYS A 266 -12.22 -9.61 16.64
N HIS A 267 -13.31 -9.88 15.93
CA HIS A 267 -14.67 -9.52 16.36
C HIS A 267 -15.38 -10.64 17.14
N THR A 268 -14.77 -11.81 17.26
CA THR A 268 -15.33 -12.93 18.02
C THR A 268 -14.23 -13.84 18.57
N ASN A 269 -14.52 -14.48 19.70
CA ASN A 269 -13.69 -15.55 20.25
C ASN A 269 -14.16 -16.95 19.80
N TYR A 270 -15.29 -17.02 19.09
CA TYR A 270 -15.80 -18.27 18.54
C TYR A 270 -15.17 -18.52 17.17
N THR A 271 -14.52 -19.67 17.02
CA THR A 271 -14.12 -20.19 15.71
C THR A 271 -15.23 -21.07 15.16
N MET A 272 -15.24 -21.32 13.86
CA MET A 272 -16.22 -22.24 13.28
C MET A 272 -16.12 -23.63 13.93
N GLU A 273 -14.90 -24.06 14.28
CA GLU A 273 -14.67 -25.33 14.96
C GLU A 273 -15.34 -25.40 16.34
N HIS A 274 -15.25 -24.33 17.14
CA HIS A 274 -15.97 -24.27 18.43
C HIS A 274 -17.49 -24.42 18.24
N ILE A 275 -18.04 -23.82 17.19
CA ILE A 275 -19.48 -23.90 16.90
C ILE A 275 -19.87 -25.30 16.41
N ARG A 276 -19.10 -25.93 15.51
CA ARG A 276 -19.36 -27.29 15.01
C ARG A 276 -19.36 -28.30 16.15
N VAL A 277 -18.30 -28.32 16.95
CA VAL A 277 -18.18 -29.24 18.09
C VAL A 277 -19.31 -29.00 19.10
N GLY A 278 -19.58 -27.74 19.45
CA GLY A 278 -20.67 -27.41 20.38
C GLY A 278 -22.04 -27.84 19.87
N TRP A 279 -22.29 -27.67 18.57
CA TRP A 279 -23.54 -28.07 17.92
C TRP A 279 -23.72 -29.59 17.85
N GLU A 280 -22.69 -30.32 17.43
CA GLU A 280 -22.72 -31.80 17.38
C GLU A 280 -22.85 -32.41 18.77
N GLN A 281 -22.17 -31.83 19.76
CA GLN A 281 -22.30 -32.24 21.16
C GLN A 281 -23.72 -32.00 21.70
N LEU A 282 -24.34 -30.88 21.34
CA LEU A 282 -25.73 -30.57 21.69
C LEU A 282 -26.71 -31.59 21.10
N LEU A 283 -26.57 -31.92 19.82
CA LEU A 283 -27.39 -32.95 19.15
C LEU A 283 -27.22 -34.33 19.81
N THR A 284 -25.99 -34.71 20.12
CA THR A 284 -25.70 -35.99 20.77
C THR A 284 -26.26 -36.04 22.19
N THR A 285 -26.17 -34.93 22.93
CA THR A 285 -26.63 -34.84 24.32
C THR A 285 -28.15 -34.89 24.40
N ILE A 286 -28.89 -34.14 23.55
CA ILE A 286 -30.35 -34.22 23.55
C ILE A 286 -30.84 -35.63 23.19
N ALA A 287 -30.25 -36.26 22.17
CA ALA A 287 -30.63 -37.62 21.75
C ALA A 287 -30.35 -38.66 22.85
N ARG A 288 -29.19 -38.57 23.51
CA ARG A 288 -28.84 -39.46 24.63
C ARG A 288 -29.80 -39.26 25.80
N THR A 289 -30.07 -38.03 26.22
CA THR A 289 -30.96 -37.74 27.35
C THR A 289 -32.41 -38.18 27.06
N ILE A 290 -32.90 -38.00 25.83
CA ILE A 290 -34.20 -38.54 25.42
C ILE A 290 -34.24 -40.07 25.57
N ASN A 291 -33.25 -40.78 25.01
CA ASN A 291 -33.17 -42.24 25.11
C ASN A 291 -33.07 -42.73 26.57
N GLU A 292 -32.34 -42.01 27.41
CA GLU A 292 -32.23 -42.31 28.85
C GLU A 292 -33.60 -42.21 29.55
N ILE A 293 -34.36 -41.14 29.29
CA ILE A 293 -35.71 -40.97 29.85
C ILE A 293 -36.68 -42.03 29.30
N GLU A 294 -36.64 -42.33 28.00
CA GLU A 294 -37.46 -43.38 27.39
C GLU A 294 -37.19 -44.76 28.01
N ASN A 295 -35.92 -45.09 28.26
CA ASN A 295 -35.54 -46.32 28.96
C ASN A 295 -35.99 -46.34 30.43
N GLN A 296 -35.97 -45.19 31.11
CA GLN A 296 -36.50 -45.08 32.48
C GLN A 296 -38.01 -45.33 32.51
N ILE A 297 -38.77 -44.80 31.55
CA ILE A 297 -40.21 -45.04 31.40
C ILE A 297 -40.48 -46.53 31.21
N LEU A 298 -39.81 -47.17 30.24
CA LEU A 298 -39.96 -48.60 29.97
C LEU A 298 -39.64 -49.46 31.20
N THR A 299 -38.60 -49.11 31.95
CA THR A 299 -38.19 -49.86 33.15
C THR A 299 -39.20 -49.69 34.28
N ARG A 300 -39.71 -48.47 34.49
CA ARG A 300 -40.77 -48.17 35.46
C ARG A 300 -42.01 -49.03 35.16
N ASP A 301 -42.44 -49.04 33.90
CA ASP A 301 -43.65 -49.72 33.45
C ASP A 301 -43.50 -51.25 33.52
N ALA A 302 -42.35 -51.79 33.10
CA ALA A 302 -42.06 -53.22 33.17
C ALA A 302 -42.00 -53.76 34.61
N LYS A 303 -41.55 -52.94 35.56
CA LYS A 303 -41.47 -53.28 36.99
C LYS A 303 -42.75 -52.95 37.77
N GLY A 304 -43.72 -52.28 37.14
CA GLY A 304 -44.97 -51.86 37.79
C GLY A 304 -44.76 -50.84 38.90
N ILE A 305 -43.74 -49.97 38.80
CA ILE A 305 -43.44 -48.96 39.81
C ILE A 305 -44.46 -47.81 39.67
N SER A 306 -45.19 -47.49 40.74
CA SER A 306 -46.14 -46.37 40.71
C SER A 306 -45.41 -45.02 40.66
N GLN A 307 -46.09 -43.98 40.16
CA GLN A 307 -45.50 -42.64 40.13
C GLN A 307 -45.18 -42.11 41.54
N GLU A 308 -45.96 -42.50 42.55
CA GLU A 308 -45.70 -42.16 43.96
C GLU A 308 -44.43 -42.81 44.49
N GLN A 309 -44.23 -44.11 44.23
CA GLN A 309 -43.01 -44.83 44.60
C GLN A 309 -41.78 -44.26 43.89
N LEU A 310 -41.91 -43.89 42.62
CA LEU A 310 -40.82 -43.29 41.87
C LEU A 310 -40.47 -41.88 42.38
N ASN A 311 -41.49 -41.10 42.77
CA ASN A 311 -41.29 -39.80 43.41
C ASN A 311 -40.62 -39.94 44.78
N GLU A 312 -40.98 -40.96 45.57
CA GLU A 312 -40.33 -41.27 46.85
C GLU A 312 -38.85 -41.64 46.64
N PHE A 313 -38.56 -42.52 45.67
CA PHE A 313 -37.18 -42.89 45.32
C PHE A 313 -36.35 -41.68 44.87
N ARG A 314 -36.94 -40.78 44.06
CA ARG A 314 -36.30 -39.53 43.63
C ARG A 314 -36.07 -38.57 44.80
N ALA A 315 -37.04 -38.44 45.71
CA ALA A 315 -36.91 -37.57 46.87
C ALA A 315 -35.78 -38.05 47.79
N SER A 316 -35.71 -39.37 48.05
CA SER A 316 -34.59 -39.96 48.78
C SER A 316 -33.28 -39.77 48.03
N PHE A 317 -33.22 -40.07 46.73
CA PHE A 317 -32.00 -39.90 45.93
C PHE A 317 -31.48 -38.46 45.97
N ASN A 318 -32.35 -37.47 45.72
CA ASN A 318 -31.99 -36.05 45.70
C ASN A 318 -31.59 -35.52 47.08
N HIS A 319 -32.09 -36.11 48.17
CA HIS A 319 -31.67 -35.75 49.53
C HIS A 319 -30.20 -36.13 49.78
N PHE A 320 -29.76 -37.27 49.24
CA PHE A 320 -28.40 -37.78 49.43
C PHE A 320 -27.43 -37.35 48.33
N ASP A 321 -27.89 -36.99 47.13
CA ASP A 321 -27.07 -36.36 46.07
C ASP A 321 -26.80 -34.88 46.35
N ARG A 322 -26.05 -34.61 47.42
CA ARG A 322 -25.72 -33.24 47.88
C ARG A 322 -24.94 -32.43 46.83
N LYS A 323 -24.23 -33.11 45.93
CA LYS A 323 -23.43 -32.50 44.86
C LYS A 323 -24.24 -32.26 43.59
N ARG A 324 -25.48 -32.75 43.51
CA ARG A 324 -26.35 -32.72 42.32
C ARG A 324 -25.65 -33.24 41.07
N THR A 325 -24.87 -34.30 41.25
CA THR A 325 -24.11 -34.93 40.17
C THR A 325 -24.92 -35.95 39.39
N GLY A 326 -26.12 -36.30 39.85
CA GLY A 326 -26.92 -37.39 39.29
C GLY A 326 -26.36 -38.78 39.59
N ILE A 327 -25.35 -38.87 40.47
CA ILE A 327 -24.63 -40.08 40.86
C ILE A 327 -24.44 -40.04 42.38
N MET A 328 -24.57 -41.21 43.01
CA MET A 328 -24.42 -41.36 44.46
C MET A 328 -23.22 -42.25 44.78
N ASP A 329 -22.34 -41.78 45.66
CA ASP A 329 -21.18 -42.53 46.14
C ASP A 329 -21.67 -43.73 46.99
N ALA A 330 -20.85 -44.78 47.14
CA ALA A 330 -21.28 -46.03 47.81
C ALA A 330 -21.77 -45.80 49.26
N ASP A 331 -21.17 -44.85 49.98
CA ASP A 331 -21.55 -44.49 51.34
C ASP A 331 -22.89 -43.73 51.38
N ASP A 332 -23.10 -42.82 50.44
CA ASP A 332 -24.37 -42.09 50.30
C ASP A 332 -25.49 -43.06 49.88
N PHE A 333 -25.20 -44.02 49.01
CA PHE A 333 -26.16 -45.05 48.58
C PHE A 333 -26.58 -45.96 49.73
N LYS A 334 -25.63 -46.40 50.55
CA LYS A 334 -25.93 -47.15 51.78
C LYS A 334 -26.84 -46.34 52.71
N THR A 335 -26.55 -45.06 52.88
CA THR A 335 -27.34 -44.17 53.75
C THR A 335 -28.73 -43.92 53.18
N CYS A 336 -28.86 -43.77 51.86
CA CYS A 336 -30.14 -43.65 51.16
C CYS A 336 -31.00 -44.90 51.36
N LEU A 337 -30.44 -46.10 51.20
CA LEU A 337 -31.15 -47.36 51.43
C LEU A 337 -31.62 -47.51 52.88
N ILE A 338 -30.79 -47.14 53.86
CA ILE A 338 -31.16 -47.15 55.28
C ILE A 338 -32.32 -46.17 55.54
N SER A 339 -32.27 -44.96 54.94
CA SER A 339 -33.35 -43.96 55.07
C SER A 339 -34.68 -44.45 54.51
N MET A 340 -34.65 -45.33 53.51
CA MET A 340 -35.82 -45.97 52.91
C MET A 340 -36.24 -47.26 53.65
N GLY A 341 -35.58 -47.59 54.76
CA GLY A 341 -35.91 -48.75 55.60
C GLY A 341 -35.21 -50.07 55.20
N TYR A 342 -34.30 -50.04 54.22
CA TYR A 342 -33.52 -51.21 53.82
C TYR A 342 -32.23 -51.30 54.63
N ASN A 343 -32.23 -52.19 55.62
CA ASN A 343 -31.04 -52.48 56.41
C ASN A 343 -30.12 -53.44 55.65
N LEU A 344 -28.98 -52.94 55.18
CA LEU A 344 -27.88 -53.75 54.64
C LEU A 344 -27.11 -54.42 55.79
N VAL A 345 -27.77 -55.30 56.54
CA VAL A 345 -27.06 -56.23 57.43
C VAL A 345 -26.48 -57.31 56.52
N LYS A 346 -25.15 -57.41 56.47
CA LYS A 346 -24.50 -58.57 55.82
C LYS A 346 -25.07 -59.85 56.47
N PRO A 347 -25.46 -60.87 55.69
CA PRO A 347 -25.74 -62.18 56.27
C PRO A 347 -24.52 -62.73 57.02
#